data_AF-A0A5A7T3Y0-F1
#
_entry.id   AF-A0A5A7T3Y0-F1
#
_cell.length_a   1.000
_cell.length_b   1.000
_cell.length_c   1.000
_cell.angle_alpha   90.00
_cell.angle_beta   90.00
_cell.angle_gamma   90.00
#
_symmetry.space_group_name_H-M   'P 1'
#
loop_
_entity.id
_entity.type
_entity.pdbx_description
1 polymer ?
#
loop_
_entity_poly.entity_id
_entity_poly.type
_entity_poly.pdbx_seq_one_letter_code
_entity_poly.pdbx_strand_id
1 'polypeptide(L)'
;MEQSKGFEDKIHHDYVCKLRKPLYGLKQAPRAWYEKIAEFLVESGFTVASADSSLFVKAQDSKVAIILVYMDDLIITGDHIEEVRQIKQNLLVCFEMKELGELKHFLGLEMEYSEKGLFLGQQKYVKDLLQKYGMSDCKPISTQMEVNKKFCTHEGKDLANPTMYYQLVGSLIYLTLTRLDISYSVRVVSHYMQKSKKPHLEAVRRILRYLRGITEYGLLYKKEQDCKLEGFCDADYAGDYDTRRSTTGYLFKLGCRAVSWCSKRQPIVALSTTEAEYRAAAMTAEENMWIKQLMKDLPQEINHAATLYYDNLYAVCLAGNLVFHARTKHVEVHYHFIREKVLQEEIEMKPIKTEDQIADIFTKGLPATKHMKFLQQLGMIERPMIVSVEGEY
;
A
#
# COMPACT_ATOMS: atom_id res chain seq x y z
N MET A 1 33.40 -23.35 -20.58
CA MET A 1 33.05 -22.04 -19.99
C MET A 1 33.77 -21.01 -20.82
N GLU A 2 33.08 -20.00 -21.33
CA GLU A 2 33.71 -18.92 -22.10
C GLU A 2 34.16 -17.80 -21.15
N GLN A 3 35.20 -17.05 -21.55
CA GLN A 3 35.67 -15.88 -20.82
C GLN A 3 34.60 -14.79 -20.77
N SER A 4 34.49 -14.12 -19.63
CA SER A 4 33.58 -12.99 -19.45
C SER A 4 33.97 -11.86 -20.40
N LYS A 5 33.01 -11.33 -21.15
CA LYS A 5 33.21 -10.22 -22.10
C LYS A 5 33.90 -9.03 -21.41
N GLY A 6 35.04 -8.58 -21.93
CA GLY A 6 35.84 -7.48 -21.36
C GLY A 6 36.89 -7.90 -20.32
N PHE A 7 36.96 -9.19 -19.97
CA PHE A 7 38.01 -9.79 -19.14
C PHE A 7 38.75 -10.91 -19.89
N GLU A 8 38.75 -10.87 -21.23
CA GLU A 8 39.41 -11.90 -22.03
C GLU A 8 40.95 -11.81 -21.90
N ASP A 9 41.58 -12.94 -21.62
CA ASP A 9 43.05 -13.05 -21.56
C ASP A 9 43.58 -13.38 -22.96
N LYS A 10 44.39 -12.47 -23.51
CA LYS A 10 44.94 -12.59 -24.88
C LYS A 10 45.91 -13.76 -25.05
N ILE A 11 46.46 -14.28 -23.97
CA ILE A 11 47.48 -15.33 -23.95
C ILE A 11 46.84 -16.67 -23.55
N HIS A 12 45.99 -16.68 -22.53
CA HIS A 12 45.37 -17.89 -21.98
C HIS A 12 43.87 -17.91 -22.27
N HIS A 13 43.50 -18.32 -23.49
CA HIS A 13 42.11 -18.29 -23.99
C HIS A 13 41.19 -19.25 -23.22
N ASP A 14 41.75 -20.26 -22.57
CA ASP A 14 41.01 -21.28 -21.81
C ASP A 14 40.79 -20.91 -20.34
N TYR A 15 41.39 -19.82 -19.86
CA TYR A 15 41.26 -19.42 -18.45
C TYR A 15 39.90 -18.77 -18.21
N VAL A 16 39.40 -18.83 -16.98
CA VAL A 16 38.16 -18.14 -16.60
C VAL A 16 38.39 -17.36 -15.30
N CYS A 17 37.78 -16.18 -15.20
CA CYS A 17 37.91 -15.36 -14.00
C CYS A 17 37.17 -16.00 -12.82
N LYS A 18 37.87 -16.22 -11.70
CA LYS A 18 37.23 -16.62 -10.44
C LYS A 18 36.63 -15.39 -9.78
N LEU A 19 35.30 -15.37 -9.70
CA LEU A 19 34.59 -14.34 -8.98
C LEU A 19 34.89 -14.40 -7.47
N ARG A 20 35.37 -13.30 -6.88
CA ARG A 20 35.69 -13.18 -5.44
C ARG A 20 34.59 -12.49 -4.62
N LYS A 21 33.81 -11.61 -5.24
CA LYS A 21 32.68 -10.88 -4.64
C LYS A 21 31.49 -10.91 -5.59
N PRO A 22 30.23 -10.82 -5.11
CA PRO A 22 29.07 -10.75 -5.98
C PRO A 22 29.14 -9.57 -6.94
N LEU A 23 28.81 -9.80 -8.22
CA LEU A 23 28.68 -8.77 -9.24
C LEU A 23 27.21 -8.49 -9.53
N TYR A 24 26.95 -7.30 -10.05
CA TYR A 24 25.62 -6.92 -10.53
C TYR A 24 25.08 -7.95 -11.53
N GLY A 25 23.78 -8.22 -11.47
CA GLY A 25 23.09 -9.23 -12.29
C GLY A 25 23.13 -10.65 -11.72
N LEU A 26 23.95 -10.93 -10.69
CA LEU A 26 23.88 -12.20 -9.98
C LEU A 26 22.71 -12.23 -9.01
N LYS A 27 22.03 -13.39 -8.93
CA LYS A 27 20.88 -13.60 -8.02
C LYS A 27 21.20 -13.28 -6.55
N GLN A 28 22.44 -13.54 -6.12
CA GLN A 28 22.90 -13.31 -4.76
C GLN A 28 23.41 -11.89 -4.49
N ALA A 29 23.64 -11.06 -5.52
CA ALA A 29 24.25 -9.75 -5.34
C ALA A 29 23.40 -8.77 -4.50
N PRO A 30 22.07 -8.65 -4.71
CA PRO A 30 21.24 -7.77 -3.88
C PRO A 30 21.28 -8.16 -2.40
N ARG A 31 21.27 -9.47 -2.11
CA ARG A 31 21.33 -9.97 -0.73
C ARG A 31 22.67 -9.67 -0.08
N ALA A 32 23.78 -9.90 -0.77
CA ALA A 32 25.11 -9.62 -0.22
C ALA A 32 25.34 -8.12 -0.01
N TRP A 33 24.80 -7.28 -0.90
CA TRP A 33 24.79 -5.83 -0.71
C TRP A 33 23.99 -5.44 0.53
N TYR A 34 22.78 -6.00 0.69
CA TYR A 34 21.94 -5.76 1.85
C TYR A 34 22.61 -6.21 3.16
N GLU A 35 23.22 -7.39 3.19
CA GLU A 35 23.94 -7.89 4.37
C GLU A 35 25.09 -6.95 4.74
N LYS A 36 25.82 -6.41 3.75
CA LYS A 36 26.93 -5.48 3.99
C LYS A 36 26.47 -4.14 4.55
N ILE A 37 25.39 -3.57 4.01
CA ILE A 37 24.87 -2.29 4.51
C ILE A 37 24.21 -2.44 5.88
N ALA A 38 23.50 -3.55 6.11
CA ALA A 38 22.89 -3.85 7.39
C ALA A 38 23.95 -3.99 8.50
N GLU A 39 25.05 -4.72 8.24
CA GLU A 39 26.20 -4.82 9.14
C GLU A 39 26.75 -3.45 9.52
N PHE A 40 27.01 -2.60 8.53
CA PHE A 40 27.50 -1.24 8.74
C PHE A 40 26.55 -0.37 9.58
N LEU A 41 25.23 -0.43 9.30
CA LEU A 41 24.24 0.34 10.03
C LEU A 41 24.14 -0.10 11.49
N VAL A 42 24.16 -1.41 11.74
CA VAL A 42 24.17 -1.97 13.10
C VAL A 42 25.43 -1.57 13.86
N GLU A 43 26.61 -1.64 13.24
CA GLU A 43 27.87 -1.16 13.83
C GLU A 43 27.84 0.35 14.11
N SER A 44 27.07 1.11 13.34
CA SER A 44 26.84 2.56 13.53
C SER A 44 25.80 2.90 14.61
N GLY A 45 25.26 1.88 15.29
CA GLY A 45 24.32 2.02 16.40
C GLY A 45 22.84 2.01 16.01
N PHE A 46 22.50 1.57 14.80
CA PHE A 46 21.11 1.33 14.42
C PHE A 46 20.62 -0.05 14.87
N THR A 47 19.33 -0.16 15.14
CA THR A 47 18.64 -1.43 15.29
C THR A 47 17.72 -1.68 14.11
N VAL A 48 17.68 -2.92 13.64
CA VAL A 48 16.72 -3.35 12.61
C VAL A 48 15.33 -3.40 13.24
N ALA A 49 14.34 -2.78 12.59
CA ALA A 49 12.96 -2.86 13.03
C ALA A 49 12.45 -4.30 12.95
N SER A 50 11.70 -4.73 13.96
CA SER A 50 11.08 -6.04 13.99
C SER A 50 9.92 -6.17 12.99
N ALA A 51 9.24 -5.05 12.70
CA ALA A 51 8.12 -4.98 11.76
C ALA A 51 8.55 -5.03 10.28
N ASP A 52 9.76 -4.55 9.95
CA ASP A 52 10.31 -4.52 8.60
C ASP A 52 11.84 -4.60 8.63
N SER A 53 12.42 -5.64 8.03
CA SER A 53 13.87 -5.84 7.99
C SER A 53 14.61 -4.72 7.26
N SER A 54 13.93 -3.99 6.39
CA SER A 54 14.50 -2.92 5.57
C SER A 54 14.58 -1.58 6.30
N LEU A 55 13.98 -1.49 7.49
CA LEU A 55 13.90 -0.30 8.30
C LEU A 55 14.90 -0.37 9.45
N PHE A 56 15.75 0.64 9.56
CA PHE A 56 16.76 0.78 10.59
C PHE A 56 16.45 2.03 11.40
N VAL A 57 16.47 1.91 12.72
CA VAL A 57 16.16 3.01 13.62
C VAL A 57 17.26 3.18 14.65
N LYS A 58 17.67 4.42 14.90
CA LYS A 58 18.59 4.81 15.96
C LYS A 58 17.90 5.87 16.80
N ALA A 59 17.66 5.55 18.07
CA ALA A 59 17.03 6.45 19.03
C ALA A 59 17.97 6.72 20.20
N GLN A 60 18.34 7.99 20.43
CA GLN A 60 19.21 8.43 21.51
C GLN A 60 18.72 9.77 22.05
N ASP A 61 18.61 9.92 23.38
CA ASP A 61 18.23 11.17 24.06
C ASP A 61 16.99 11.87 23.47
N SER A 62 15.93 11.09 23.21
CA SER A 62 14.68 11.53 22.58
C SER A 62 14.80 12.02 21.14
N LYS A 63 15.93 11.76 20.49
CA LYS A 63 16.15 12.01 19.08
C LYS A 63 16.16 10.73 18.28
N VAL A 64 15.66 10.78 17.06
CA VAL A 64 15.44 9.63 16.21
C VAL A 64 16.05 9.88 14.82
N ALA A 65 16.84 8.92 14.36
CA ALA A 65 17.26 8.79 12.97
C ALA A 65 16.72 7.47 12.41
N ILE A 66 16.18 7.52 11.20
CA ILE A 66 15.53 6.40 10.52
C ILE A 66 16.13 6.27 9.13
N ILE A 67 16.44 5.02 8.75
CA ILE A 67 16.93 4.68 7.41
C ILE A 67 16.06 3.56 6.87
N LEU A 68 15.42 3.81 5.73
CA LEU A 68 14.74 2.79 4.95
C LEU A 68 15.60 2.41 3.75
N VAL A 69 15.92 1.13 3.63
CA VAL A 69 16.76 0.57 2.58
C VAL A 69 15.88 -0.12 1.54
N TYR A 70 15.97 0.27 0.27
CA TYR A 70 15.25 -0.39 -0.81
C TYR A 70 16.19 -0.67 -1.96
N MET A 71 16.56 -1.95 -2.15
CA MET A 71 17.65 -2.29 -3.07
C MET A 71 18.80 -1.31 -2.81
N ASP A 72 19.40 -0.70 -3.82
CA ASP A 72 20.49 0.27 -3.72
C ASP A 72 20.11 1.68 -3.24
N ASP A 73 18.81 1.99 -3.10
CA ASP A 73 18.34 3.31 -2.65
C ASP A 73 18.14 3.36 -1.13
N LEU A 74 18.50 4.51 -0.53
CA LEU A 74 18.31 4.77 0.88
C LEU A 74 17.47 6.03 1.09
N ILE A 75 16.44 5.93 1.91
CA ILE A 75 15.72 7.09 2.47
C ILE A 75 16.22 7.28 3.90
N ILE A 76 16.69 8.49 4.20
CA ILE A 76 17.18 8.86 5.53
C ILE A 76 16.33 10.01 6.04
N THR A 77 15.76 9.87 7.24
CA THR A 77 14.96 10.90 7.91
C THR A 77 15.22 10.91 9.41
N GLY A 78 14.79 11.95 10.12
CA GLY A 78 14.99 12.08 11.55
C GLY A 78 14.78 13.50 12.05
N ASP A 79 14.69 13.67 13.37
CA ASP A 79 14.59 14.97 14.03
C ASP A 79 15.96 15.55 14.45
N HIS A 80 17.03 14.74 14.37
CA HIS A 80 18.40 15.18 14.61
C HIS A 80 19.19 15.37 13.31
N ILE A 81 19.14 16.58 12.79
CA ILE A 81 19.77 16.92 11.50
C ILE A 81 21.29 16.65 11.47
N GLU A 82 21.99 16.84 12.60
CA GLU A 82 23.43 16.59 12.68
C GLU A 82 23.77 15.09 12.67
N GLU A 83 22.95 14.24 13.30
CA GLU A 83 23.12 12.78 13.18
C GLU A 83 22.86 12.34 11.74
N VAL A 84 21.79 12.84 11.11
CA VAL A 84 21.49 12.56 9.69
C VAL A 84 22.67 12.97 8.80
N ARG A 85 23.27 14.15 9.03
CA ARG A 85 24.45 14.60 8.30
C ARG A 85 25.65 13.70 8.54
N GLN A 86 25.93 13.33 9.78
CA GLN A 86 27.06 12.46 10.13
C GLN A 86 26.91 11.08 9.49
N ILE A 87 25.72 10.49 9.52
CA ILE A 87 25.46 9.20 8.89
C ILE A 87 25.66 9.25 7.39
N LYS A 88 25.17 10.31 6.72
CA LYS A 88 25.40 10.51 5.28
C LYS A 88 26.89 10.57 4.96
N GLN A 89 27.68 11.28 5.76
CA GLN A 89 29.13 11.34 5.59
C GLN A 89 29.79 9.97 5.79
N ASN A 90 29.42 9.23 6.84
CA ASN A 90 29.96 7.90 7.08
C ASN A 90 29.62 6.92 5.94
N LEU A 91 28.38 6.98 5.44
CA LEU A 91 27.93 6.19 4.29
C LEU A 91 28.74 6.51 3.03
N LEU A 92 28.99 7.78 2.72
CA LEU A 92 29.79 8.21 1.56
C LEU A 92 31.26 7.82 1.65
N VAL A 93 31.81 7.64 2.86
CA VAL A 93 33.17 7.14 3.07
C VAL A 93 33.25 5.63 2.82
N CYS A 94 32.24 4.88 3.25
CA CYS A 94 32.23 3.43 3.18
C CYS A 94 31.69 2.86 1.85
N PHE A 95 30.81 3.59 1.19
CA PHE A 95 30.09 3.13 -0.01
C PHE A 95 30.18 4.16 -1.13
N GLU A 96 30.37 3.66 -2.35
CA GLU A 96 30.26 4.49 -3.55
C GLU A 96 28.77 4.80 -3.79
N MET A 97 28.34 6.00 -3.39
CA MET A 97 26.95 6.45 -3.53
C MET A 97 26.86 7.96 -3.76
N LYS A 98 25.68 8.43 -4.13
CA LYS A 98 25.41 9.84 -4.42
C LYS A 98 24.27 10.35 -3.54
N GLU A 99 24.44 11.53 -2.98
CA GLU A 99 23.34 12.22 -2.30
C GLU A 99 22.45 12.90 -3.33
N LEU A 100 21.14 12.60 -3.30
CA LEU A 100 20.14 13.14 -4.23
C LEU A 100 19.37 14.36 -3.67
N GLY A 101 19.71 14.81 -2.45
CA GLY A 101 19.08 15.93 -1.78
C GLY A 101 17.73 15.56 -1.14
N GLU A 102 16.80 16.54 -1.11
CA GLU A 102 15.44 16.34 -0.60
C GLU A 102 14.68 15.30 -1.44
N LEU A 103 13.94 14.40 -0.78
CA LEU A 103 13.23 13.30 -1.41
C LEU A 103 12.07 13.80 -2.27
N LYS A 104 12.30 14.03 -3.56
CA LYS A 104 11.25 14.46 -4.51
C LYS A 104 10.62 13.32 -5.29
N HIS A 105 11.39 12.24 -5.50
CA HIS A 105 10.94 11.07 -6.23
C HIS A 105 11.50 9.80 -5.60
N PHE A 106 10.68 8.76 -5.49
CA PHE A 106 11.13 7.45 -5.02
C PHE A 106 10.24 6.35 -5.60
N LEU A 107 10.81 5.39 -6.33
CA LEU A 107 10.05 4.30 -6.97
C LEU A 107 8.83 4.83 -7.75
N GLY A 108 9.01 5.86 -8.57
CA GLY A 108 7.92 6.44 -9.36
C GLY A 108 6.80 7.11 -8.54
N LEU A 109 6.98 7.28 -7.23
CA LEU A 109 6.22 8.19 -6.38
C LEU A 109 6.81 9.60 -6.48
N GLU A 110 5.95 10.60 -6.44
CA GLU A 110 6.26 12.02 -6.44
C GLU A 110 5.93 12.60 -5.06
N MET A 111 6.89 13.27 -4.45
CA MET A 111 6.77 13.87 -3.12
C MET A 111 6.94 15.38 -3.22
N GLU A 112 6.00 16.11 -2.66
CA GLU A 112 6.03 17.57 -2.61
C GLU A 112 5.80 18.05 -1.18
N TYR A 113 6.78 18.78 -0.64
CA TYR A 113 6.73 19.36 0.69
C TYR A 113 6.17 20.78 0.62
N SER A 114 5.30 21.12 1.56
CA SER A 114 4.74 22.47 1.70
C SER A 114 4.48 22.77 3.17
N GLU A 115 4.11 24.02 3.48
CA GLU A 115 3.63 24.40 4.82
C GLU A 115 2.42 23.56 5.25
N LYS A 116 1.59 23.14 4.29
CA LYS A 116 0.40 22.31 4.54
C LYS A 116 0.74 20.87 4.89
N GLY A 117 1.94 20.39 4.55
CA GLY A 117 2.38 19.01 4.76
C GLY A 117 3.03 18.38 3.52
N LEU A 118 3.07 17.05 3.50
CA LEU A 118 3.64 16.22 2.44
C LEU A 118 2.54 15.75 1.49
N PHE A 119 2.62 16.13 0.23
CA PHE A 119 1.79 15.59 -0.83
C PHE A 119 2.53 14.42 -1.52
N LEU A 120 1.86 13.28 -1.64
CA LEU A 120 2.35 12.07 -2.30
C LEU A 120 1.45 11.75 -3.50
N GLY A 121 2.05 11.63 -4.68
CA GLY A 121 1.32 11.37 -5.91
C GLY A 121 2.11 10.53 -6.92
N GLN A 122 1.50 10.30 -8.07
CA GLN A 122 2.05 9.56 -9.21
C GLN A 122 1.58 10.18 -10.54
N GLN A 123 1.56 11.51 -10.63
CA GLN A 123 0.89 12.25 -11.71
C GLN A 123 1.54 11.97 -13.06
N LYS A 124 2.87 11.98 -13.13
CA LYS A 124 3.60 11.62 -14.35
C LYS A 124 3.28 10.19 -14.78
N TYR A 125 3.27 9.25 -13.84
CA TYR A 125 2.93 7.86 -14.13
C TYR A 125 1.51 7.72 -14.70
N VAL A 126 0.53 8.45 -14.15
CA VAL A 126 -0.85 8.45 -14.69
C VAL A 126 -0.88 9.04 -16.10
N LYS A 127 -0.18 10.15 -16.36
CA LYS A 127 -0.09 10.77 -17.70
C LYS A 127 0.54 9.84 -18.72
N ASP A 128 1.67 9.24 -18.38
CA ASP A 128 2.40 8.28 -19.22
C ASP A 128 1.54 7.03 -19.49
N LEU A 129 0.80 6.55 -18.48
CA LEU A 129 -0.13 5.44 -18.63
C LEU A 129 -1.26 5.77 -19.60
N LEU A 130 -1.89 6.94 -19.46
CA LEU A 130 -2.95 7.40 -20.35
C LEU A 130 -2.43 7.56 -21.78
N GLN A 131 -1.25 8.13 -21.96
CA GLN A 131 -0.62 8.30 -23.27
C GLN A 131 -0.31 6.94 -23.92
N LYS A 132 0.33 6.03 -23.18
CA LYS A 132 0.71 4.69 -23.67
C LYS A 132 -0.46 3.90 -24.24
N TYR A 133 -1.66 4.07 -23.68
CA TYR A 133 -2.86 3.34 -24.10
C TYR A 133 -3.86 4.21 -24.89
N GLY A 134 -3.47 5.40 -25.35
CA GLY A 134 -4.29 6.26 -26.21
C GLY A 134 -5.52 6.85 -25.51
N MET A 135 -5.41 7.12 -24.22
CA MET A 135 -6.50 7.60 -23.35
C MET A 135 -6.29 9.03 -22.85
N SER A 136 -5.30 9.76 -23.38
CA SER A 136 -5.02 11.17 -23.01
C SER A 136 -6.20 12.11 -23.26
N ASP A 137 -6.94 11.92 -24.34
CA ASP A 137 -8.07 12.76 -24.74
C ASP A 137 -9.44 12.12 -24.45
N CYS A 138 -9.47 11.06 -23.64
CA CYS A 138 -10.72 10.37 -23.35
C CYS A 138 -11.64 11.23 -22.47
N LYS A 139 -12.96 11.11 -22.69
CA LYS A 139 -13.95 11.81 -21.85
C LYS A 139 -13.92 11.24 -20.42
N PRO A 140 -13.66 12.06 -19.38
CA PRO A 140 -13.56 11.58 -18.01
C PRO A 140 -14.90 11.04 -17.49
N ILE A 141 -14.83 10.27 -16.41
CA ILE A 141 -16.00 9.75 -15.67
C ILE A 141 -15.76 9.88 -14.16
N SER A 142 -16.83 10.00 -13.38
CA SER A 142 -16.75 10.29 -11.94
C SER A 142 -16.49 9.08 -11.05
N THR A 143 -16.64 7.84 -11.56
CA THR A 143 -16.37 6.62 -10.79
C THR A 143 -15.63 5.57 -11.61
N GLN A 144 -14.70 4.89 -10.92
CA GLN A 144 -13.88 3.77 -11.38
C GLN A 144 -14.68 2.51 -11.72
N MET A 145 -15.82 2.29 -11.07
CA MET A 145 -16.68 1.11 -11.26
C MET A 145 -18.16 1.49 -11.18
N GLU A 146 -19.00 0.74 -11.88
CA GLU A 146 -20.46 0.85 -11.80
C GLU A 146 -21.00 0.16 -10.54
N VAL A 147 -22.07 0.71 -9.99
CA VAL A 147 -22.76 0.14 -8.83
C VAL A 147 -23.37 -1.21 -9.22
N ASN A 148 -23.17 -2.24 -8.39
CA ASN A 148 -23.69 -3.60 -8.61
C ASN A 148 -23.24 -4.26 -9.93
N LYS A 149 -22.21 -3.74 -10.60
CA LYS A 149 -21.68 -4.36 -11.81
C LYS A 149 -20.97 -5.66 -11.46
N LYS A 150 -21.44 -6.74 -12.09
CA LYS A 150 -20.84 -8.07 -11.99
C LYS A 150 -20.14 -8.40 -13.30
N PHE A 151 -19.04 -9.14 -13.18
CA PHE A 151 -18.29 -9.66 -14.32
C PHE A 151 -18.30 -11.19 -14.22
N CYS A 152 -18.20 -11.85 -15.37
CA CYS A 152 -18.19 -13.30 -15.46
C CYS A 152 -17.11 -13.76 -16.44
N THR A 153 -16.40 -14.82 -16.08
CA THR A 153 -15.32 -15.42 -16.88
C THR A 153 -15.76 -15.85 -18.28
N HIS A 154 -17.05 -16.14 -18.47
CA HIS A 154 -17.61 -16.64 -19.73
C HIS A 154 -18.33 -15.58 -20.56
N GLU A 155 -18.53 -14.37 -20.03
CA GLU A 155 -19.33 -13.33 -20.67
C GLU A 155 -18.54 -12.53 -21.72
N GLY A 156 -19.07 -12.46 -22.94
CA GLY A 156 -18.52 -11.65 -24.02
C GLY A 156 -17.41 -12.34 -24.83
N LYS A 157 -16.93 -11.60 -25.84
CA LYS A 157 -15.93 -12.08 -26.80
C LYS A 157 -14.53 -12.03 -26.19
N ASP A 158 -13.68 -12.98 -26.60
CA ASP A 158 -12.26 -12.99 -26.22
C ASP A 158 -11.54 -11.75 -26.79
N LEU A 159 -10.46 -11.35 -26.12
CA LEU A 159 -9.60 -10.26 -26.58
C LEU A 159 -8.65 -10.76 -27.67
N ALA A 160 -8.46 -9.95 -28.71
CA ALA A 160 -7.48 -10.25 -29.76
C ALA A 160 -6.04 -10.22 -29.24
N ASN A 161 -5.74 -9.37 -28.25
CA ASN A 161 -4.44 -9.27 -27.61
C ASN A 161 -4.58 -9.28 -26.07
N PRO A 162 -4.51 -10.46 -25.44
CA PRO A 162 -4.52 -10.60 -23.99
C PRO A 162 -3.30 -9.96 -23.31
N THR A 163 -2.13 -9.92 -23.98
CA THR A 163 -0.90 -9.34 -23.43
C THR A 163 -1.07 -7.86 -23.09
N MET A 164 -1.75 -7.10 -23.95
CA MET A 164 -2.08 -5.69 -23.67
C MET A 164 -2.87 -5.56 -22.37
N TYR A 165 -3.82 -6.46 -22.13
CA TYR A 165 -4.62 -6.46 -20.90
C TYR A 165 -3.74 -6.70 -19.66
N TYR A 166 -2.82 -7.67 -19.73
CA TYR A 166 -1.93 -8.00 -18.60
C TYR A 166 -1.01 -6.84 -18.25
N GLN A 167 -0.40 -6.22 -19.26
CA GLN A 167 0.46 -5.06 -19.08
C GLN A 167 -0.31 -3.88 -18.50
N LEU A 168 -1.53 -3.63 -18.98
CA LEU A 168 -2.35 -2.52 -18.52
C LEU A 168 -2.83 -2.71 -17.08
N VAL A 169 -3.34 -3.90 -16.74
CA VAL A 169 -3.76 -4.18 -15.37
C VAL A 169 -2.56 -4.23 -14.43
N GLY A 170 -1.41 -4.75 -14.86
CA GLY A 170 -0.15 -4.68 -14.10
C GLY A 170 0.26 -3.24 -13.79
N SER A 171 0.16 -2.33 -14.76
CA SER A 171 0.41 -0.91 -14.54
C SER A 171 -0.57 -0.27 -13.56
N LEU A 172 -1.83 -0.70 -13.55
CA LEU A 172 -2.84 -0.21 -12.60
C LEU A 172 -2.62 -0.76 -11.18
N ILE A 173 -2.15 -2.00 -11.03
CA ILE A 173 -1.78 -2.57 -9.73
C ILE A 173 -0.66 -1.74 -9.10
N TYR A 174 0.34 -1.32 -9.89
CA TYR A 174 1.39 -0.44 -9.38
C TYR A 174 0.84 0.91 -8.89
N LEU A 175 -0.14 1.46 -9.60
CA LEU A 175 -0.73 2.75 -9.28
C LEU A 175 -1.53 2.74 -7.96
N THR A 176 -1.98 1.57 -7.48
CA THR A 176 -2.71 1.48 -6.20
C THR A 176 -1.85 1.82 -4.98
N LEU A 177 -0.54 2.02 -5.15
CA LEU A 177 0.38 2.49 -4.10
C LEU A 177 0.03 3.89 -3.58
N THR A 178 -0.52 4.77 -4.44
CA THR A 178 -1.03 6.10 -4.02
C THR A 178 -2.49 6.28 -4.38
N ARG A 179 -2.99 5.53 -5.35
CA ARG A 179 -4.39 5.58 -5.83
C ARG A 179 -5.24 4.50 -5.19
N LEU A 180 -5.38 4.60 -3.87
CA LEU A 180 -6.20 3.67 -3.10
C LEU A 180 -7.67 3.64 -3.56
N ASP A 181 -8.16 4.73 -4.14
CA ASP A 181 -9.50 4.91 -4.72
C ASP A 181 -9.83 3.97 -5.89
N ILE A 182 -8.82 3.43 -6.58
CA ILE A 182 -9.04 2.45 -7.66
C ILE A 182 -8.83 0.99 -7.20
N SER A 183 -8.38 0.75 -5.97
CA SER A 183 -7.94 -0.57 -5.49
C SER A 183 -8.97 -1.67 -5.73
N TYR A 184 -10.25 -1.42 -5.40
CA TYR A 184 -11.33 -2.38 -5.65
C TYR A 184 -11.48 -2.70 -7.14
N SER A 185 -11.58 -1.66 -7.98
CA SER A 185 -11.79 -1.85 -9.41
C SER A 185 -10.62 -2.57 -10.09
N VAL A 186 -9.38 -2.26 -9.69
CA VAL A 186 -8.16 -2.94 -10.16
C VAL A 186 -8.14 -4.38 -9.68
N ARG A 187 -8.55 -4.63 -8.43
CA ARG A 187 -8.67 -5.99 -7.89
C ARG A 187 -9.65 -6.83 -8.70
N VAL A 188 -10.84 -6.30 -9.02
CA VAL A 188 -11.85 -7.01 -9.81
C VAL A 188 -11.30 -7.39 -11.19
N VAL A 189 -10.72 -6.44 -11.92
CA VAL A 189 -10.18 -6.73 -13.26
C VAL A 189 -8.97 -7.67 -13.20
N SER A 190 -8.16 -7.64 -12.13
CA SER A 190 -7.03 -8.57 -11.95
C SER A 190 -7.44 -10.04 -11.87
N HIS A 191 -8.69 -10.37 -11.54
CA HIS A 191 -9.15 -11.77 -11.51
C HIS A 191 -9.21 -12.40 -12.90
N TYR A 192 -9.35 -11.59 -13.94
CA TYR A 192 -9.52 -12.04 -15.32
C TYR A 192 -8.21 -12.06 -16.11
N MET A 193 -7.05 -12.05 -15.43
CA MET A 193 -5.73 -12.13 -16.06
C MET A 193 -5.50 -13.46 -16.80
N GLN A 194 -6.13 -14.56 -16.41
CA GLN A 194 -5.96 -15.82 -17.16
C GLN A 194 -6.79 -15.84 -18.45
N LYS A 195 -8.01 -15.27 -18.40
CA LYS A 195 -8.97 -15.29 -19.52
C LYS A 195 -9.72 -13.96 -19.61
N SER A 196 -9.06 -12.96 -20.16
CA SER A 196 -9.63 -11.62 -20.33
C SER A 196 -10.54 -11.56 -21.55
N LYS A 197 -11.64 -10.80 -21.41
CA LYS A 197 -12.71 -10.65 -22.42
C LYS A 197 -13.06 -9.19 -22.60
N LYS A 198 -13.85 -8.88 -23.64
CA LYS A 198 -14.25 -7.50 -23.96
C LYS A 198 -14.86 -6.73 -22.77
N PRO A 199 -15.79 -7.29 -21.97
CA PRO A 199 -16.33 -6.58 -20.80
C PRO A 199 -15.26 -6.22 -19.77
N HIS A 200 -14.25 -7.08 -19.59
CA HIS A 200 -13.14 -6.82 -18.67
C HIS A 200 -12.27 -5.67 -19.17
N LEU A 201 -12.00 -5.60 -20.48
CA LEU A 201 -11.24 -4.49 -21.07
C LEU A 201 -12.02 -3.17 -21.00
N GLU A 202 -13.35 -3.20 -21.16
CA GLU A 202 -14.21 -2.03 -20.98
C GLU A 202 -14.17 -1.49 -19.55
N ALA A 203 -14.15 -2.38 -18.56
CA ALA A 203 -13.96 -2.01 -17.16
C ALA A 203 -12.60 -1.33 -16.93
N VAL A 204 -11.52 -1.90 -17.48
CA VAL A 204 -10.18 -1.29 -17.40
C VAL A 204 -10.16 0.09 -18.08
N ARG A 205 -10.80 0.25 -19.24
CA ARG A 205 -10.93 1.56 -19.90
C ARG A 205 -11.73 2.56 -19.06
N ARG A 206 -12.75 2.10 -18.33
CA ARG A 206 -13.47 2.95 -17.37
C ARG A 206 -12.54 3.47 -16.26
N ILE A 207 -11.68 2.63 -15.71
CA ILE A 207 -10.67 3.05 -14.72
C ILE A 207 -9.76 4.13 -15.31
N LEU A 208 -9.28 3.96 -16.55
CA LEU A 208 -8.47 4.99 -17.22
C LEU A 208 -9.24 6.31 -17.43
N ARG A 209 -10.51 6.25 -17.83
CA ARG A 209 -11.36 7.46 -17.94
C ARG A 209 -11.55 8.16 -16.59
N TYR A 210 -11.64 7.39 -15.52
CA TYR A 210 -11.71 7.94 -14.16
C TYR A 210 -10.40 8.63 -13.78
N LEU A 211 -9.26 7.95 -13.96
CA LEU A 211 -7.92 8.50 -13.75
C LEU A 211 -7.67 9.79 -14.55
N ARG A 212 -8.20 9.87 -15.77
CA ARG A 212 -8.11 11.09 -16.60
C ARG A 212 -8.78 12.30 -15.94
N GLY A 213 -9.89 12.10 -15.25
CA GLY A 213 -10.62 13.16 -14.56
C GLY A 213 -9.95 13.63 -13.27
N ILE A 214 -9.05 12.81 -12.70
CA ILE A 214 -8.38 13.09 -11.43
C ILE A 214 -6.87 12.77 -11.50
N THR A 215 -6.24 13.22 -12.58
CA THR A 215 -4.83 12.95 -12.86
C THR A 215 -3.91 13.64 -11.83
N GLU A 216 -4.31 14.82 -11.37
CA GLU A 216 -3.55 15.61 -10.39
C GLU A 216 -3.89 15.24 -8.93
N TYR A 217 -4.64 14.16 -8.68
CA TYR A 217 -4.99 13.77 -7.32
C TYR A 217 -3.90 12.91 -6.66
N GLY A 218 -3.69 13.14 -5.38
CA GLY A 218 -2.77 12.39 -4.53
C GLY A 218 -3.11 12.53 -3.04
N LEU A 219 -2.31 11.91 -2.19
CA LEU A 219 -2.47 11.88 -0.74
C LEU A 219 -1.76 13.08 -0.11
N LEU A 220 -2.49 13.91 0.65
CA LEU A 220 -1.87 15.00 1.43
C LEU A 220 -1.78 14.62 2.91
N TYR A 221 -0.59 14.33 3.41
CA TYR A 221 -0.28 14.17 4.83
C TYR A 221 -0.04 15.53 5.47
N LYS A 222 -1.03 15.99 6.26
CA LYS A 222 -0.95 17.28 6.96
C LYS A 222 -0.10 17.17 8.22
N LYS A 223 0.54 18.28 8.60
CA LYS A 223 1.13 18.42 9.92
C LYS A 223 -0.01 18.54 10.94
N GLU A 224 -0.24 17.49 11.73
CA GLU A 224 -1.25 17.46 12.79
C GLU A 224 -0.58 17.07 14.12
N GLN A 225 -1.13 17.55 15.24
CA GLN A 225 -0.59 17.29 16.57
C GLN A 225 -1.07 15.97 17.17
N ASP A 226 -2.20 15.43 16.70
CA ASP A 226 -2.78 14.19 17.23
C ASP A 226 -2.82 13.11 16.15
N CYS A 227 -1.95 12.11 16.31
CA CYS A 227 -1.81 10.97 15.41
C CYS A 227 -2.56 9.76 15.97
N LYS A 228 -3.90 9.84 16.02
CA LYS A 228 -4.75 8.72 16.43
C LYS A 228 -4.80 7.65 15.34
N LEU A 229 -4.65 6.38 15.72
CA LEU A 229 -4.82 5.23 14.82
C LEU A 229 -6.28 4.77 14.80
N GLU A 230 -6.90 4.83 13.62
CA GLU A 230 -8.29 4.42 13.41
C GLU A 230 -8.40 3.51 12.19
N GLY A 231 -9.12 2.40 12.34
CA GLY A 231 -9.36 1.43 11.28
C GLY A 231 -10.83 1.36 10.88
N PHE A 232 -11.08 1.11 9.60
CA PHE A 232 -12.39 0.88 9.00
C PHE A 232 -12.33 -0.44 8.24
N CYS A 233 -13.40 -1.22 8.27
CA CYS A 233 -13.45 -2.49 7.57
C CYS A 233 -14.87 -2.85 7.15
N ASP A 234 -14.97 -3.51 6.00
CA ASP A 234 -16.22 -3.95 5.37
C ASP A 234 -15.96 -5.28 4.64
N ALA A 235 -17.02 -6.07 4.43
CA ALA A 235 -16.99 -7.24 3.57
C ALA A 235 -18.17 -7.26 2.58
N ASP A 236 -17.86 -7.32 1.28
CA ASP A 236 -18.90 -7.63 0.28
C ASP A 236 -19.14 -9.14 0.23
N TYR A 237 -20.20 -9.60 0.90
CA TYR A 237 -20.56 -11.02 1.00
C TYR A 237 -20.91 -11.63 -0.35
N ALA A 238 -20.13 -12.64 -0.74
CA ALA A 238 -20.31 -13.34 -2.01
C ALA A 238 -20.43 -12.39 -3.21
N GLY A 239 -19.63 -11.32 -3.22
CA GLY A 239 -19.60 -10.32 -4.29
C GLY A 239 -19.08 -10.87 -5.63
N ASP A 240 -18.11 -11.79 -5.57
CA ASP A 240 -17.57 -12.46 -6.76
C ASP A 240 -18.65 -13.35 -7.41
N TYR A 241 -18.96 -13.09 -8.68
CA TYR A 241 -20.01 -13.82 -9.38
C TYR A 241 -19.61 -15.25 -9.72
N ASP A 242 -18.37 -15.47 -10.13
CA ASP A 242 -17.88 -16.77 -10.60
C ASP A 242 -17.60 -17.72 -9.43
N THR A 243 -17.05 -17.22 -8.33
CA THR A 243 -16.61 -18.05 -7.19
C THR A 243 -17.48 -17.92 -5.94
N ARG A 244 -18.37 -16.91 -5.89
CA ARG A 244 -19.17 -16.56 -4.70
C ARG A 244 -18.32 -16.24 -3.47
N ARG A 245 -17.03 -15.95 -3.64
CA ARG A 245 -16.13 -15.52 -2.56
C ARG A 245 -16.40 -14.05 -2.24
N SER A 246 -16.29 -13.71 -0.96
CA SER A 246 -16.47 -12.34 -0.49
C SER A 246 -15.22 -11.49 -0.74
N THR A 247 -15.37 -10.16 -0.69
CA THR A 247 -14.24 -9.21 -0.76
C THR A 247 -14.12 -8.48 0.57
N THR A 248 -12.96 -8.60 1.21
CA THR A 248 -12.59 -7.80 2.39
C THR A 248 -12.00 -6.48 1.93
N GLY A 249 -12.45 -5.39 2.54
CA GLY A 249 -11.88 -4.07 2.42
C GLY A 249 -11.51 -3.54 3.80
N TYR A 250 -10.34 -2.89 3.92
CA TYR A 250 -10.01 -2.13 5.12
C TYR A 250 -9.24 -0.86 4.79
N LEU A 251 -9.24 0.06 5.75
CA LEU A 251 -8.48 1.29 5.75
C LEU A 251 -8.01 1.60 7.16
N PHE A 252 -6.73 1.85 7.34
CA PHE A 252 -6.18 2.50 8.51
C PHE A 252 -5.83 3.94 8.22
N LYS A 253 -6.22 4.81 9.13
CA LYS A 253 -5.79 6.20 9.18
C LYS A 253 -4.92 6.43 10.39
N LEU A 254 -3.92 7.28 10.20
CA LEU A 254 -3.15 7.88 11.28
C LEU A 254 -3.40 9.39 11.23
N GLY A 255 -4.01 9.94 12.28
CA GLY A 255 -4.60 11.28 12.23
C GLY A 255 -5.67 11.34 11.16
N CYS A 256 -5.67 12.38 10.32
CA CYS A 256 -6.71 12.54 9.31
C CYS A 256 -6.51 11.78 7.98
N ARG A 257 -5.49 10.92 7.82
CA ARG A 257 -5.07 10.39 6.50
C ARG A 257 -4.81 8.89 6.46
N ALA A 258 -5.08 8.30 5.29
CA ALA A 258 -4.83 6.90 4.99
C ALA A 258 -3.34 6.56 5.05
N VAL A 259 -2.98 5.51 5.78
CA VAL A 259 -1.61 4.99 5.89
C VAL A 259 -1.51 3.51 5.50
N SER A 260 -2.60 2.75 5.62
CA SER A 260 -2.69 1.37 5.11
C SER A 260 -4.10 1.10 4.62
N TRP A 261 -4.23 0.29 3.58
CA TRP A 261 -5.52 -0.06 2.97
C TRP A 261 -5.42 -1.37 2.21
N CYS A 262 -6.57 -1.99 1.98
CA CYS A 262 -6.63 -3.25 1.25
C CYS A 262 -7.98 -3.46 0.56
N SER A 263 -7.93 -4.10 -0.60
CA SER A 263 -9.09 -4.73 -1.25
C SER A 263 -8.71 -6.15 -1.66
N LYS A 264 -9.23 -7.15 -0.94
CA LYS A 264 -8.80 -8.53 -1.09
C LYS A 264 -9.98 -9.50 -1.07
N ARG A 265 -10.09 -10.25 -2.17
CA ARG A 265 -10.99 -11.41 -2.25
C ARG A 265 -10.57 -12.44 -1.19
N GLN A 266 -11.53 -12.86 -0.36
CA GLN A 266 -11.32 -13.89 0.65
C GLN A 266 -10.94 -15.22 -0.02
N PRO A 267 -10.05 -16.01 0.59
CA PRO A 267 -9.57 -17.25 -0.01
C PRO A 267 -10.63 -18.35 -0.04
N ILE A 268 -11.62 -18.28 0.86
CA ILE A 268 -12.67 -19.30 1.05
C ILE A 268 -14.03 -18.62 0.90
N VAL A 269 -15.04 -19.38 0.44
CA VAL A 269 -16.43 -18.93 0.40
C VAL A 269 -16.98 -18.89 1.82
N ALA A 270 -17.43 -17.72 2.26
CA ALA A 270 -18.13 -17.57 3.53
C ALA A 270 -19.55 -18.14 3.41
N LEU A 271 -20.08 -18.73 4.48
CA LEU A 271 -21.43 -19.30 4.53
C LEU A 271 -22.48 -18.30 5.01
N SER A 272 -22.04 -17.14 5.51
CA SER A 272 -22.92 -16.05 5.95
C SER A 272 -22.21 -14.69 5.82
N THR A 273 -22.99 -13.62 5.80
CA THR A 273 -22.45 -12.24 5.89
C THR A 273 -21.63 -12.06 7.16
N THR A 274 -22.11 -12.56 8.30
CA THR A 274 -21.40 -12.50 9.58
C THR A 274 -20.02 -13.16 9.51
N GLU A 275 -19.88 -14.31 8.85
CA GLU A 275 -18.58 -14.94 8.65
C GLU A 275 -17.65 -14.09 7.79
N ALA A 276 -18.16 -13.50 6.70
CA ALA A 276 -17.37 -12.64 5.83
C ALA A 276 -16.87 -11.40 6.57
N GLU A 277 -17.72 -10.78 7.38
CA GLU A 277 -17.37 -9.64 8.24
C GLU A 277 -16.30 -10.01 9.26
N TYR A 278 -16.43 -11.14 9.95
CA TYR A 278 -15.42 -11.58 10.92
C TYR A 278 -14.06 -11.90 10.28
N ARG A 279 -14.06 -12.40 9.04
CA ARG A 279 -12.81 -12.59 8.29
C ARG A 279 -12.18 -11.25 7.90
N ALA A 280 -12.99 -10.27 7.48
CA ALA A 280 -12.51 -8.91 7.25
C ALA A 280 -11.95 -8.29 8.54
N ALA A 281 -12.61 -8.57 9.65
CA ALA A 281 -12.23 -8.08 10.95
C ALA A 281 -10.89 -8.62 11.44
N ALA A 282 -10.68 -9.93 11.30
CA ALA A 282 -9.42 -10.57 11.68
C ALA A 282 -8.26 -10.01 10.84
N MET A 283 -8.46 -9.86 9.52
CA MET A 283 -7.44 -9.26 8.64
C MET A 283 -7.12 -7.81 9.02
N THR A 284 -8.14 -7.04 9.41
CA THR A 284 -7.97 -5.65 9.87
C THR A 284 -7.23 -5.61 11.20
N ALA A 285 -7.53 -6.53 12.12
CA ALA A 285 -6.85 -6.65 13.41
C ALA A 285 -5.38 -7.08 13.27
N GLU A 286 -5.06 -7.98 12.33
CA GLU A 286 -3.68 -8.36 11.99
C GLU A 286 -2.87 -7.14 11.50
N GLU A 287 -3.46 -6.35 10.60
CA GLU A 287 -2.84 -5.11 10.10
C GLU A 287 -2.64 -4.09 11.24
N ASN A 288 -3.62 -3.93 12.12
CA ASN A 288 -3.49 -3.06 13.30
C ASN A 288 -2.29 -3.45 14.16
N MET A 289 -2.10 -4.75 14.41
CA MET A 289 -0.97 -5.25 15.19
C MET A 289 0.36 -4.94 14.49
N TRP A 290 0.44 -5.13 13.18
CA TRP A 290 1.63 -4.78 12.41
C TRP A 290 1.93 -3.27 12.47
N ILE A 291 0.92 -2.41 12.31
CA ILE A 291 1.08 -0.95 12.43
C ILE A 291 1.54 -0.57 13.83
N LYS A 292 0.94 -1.12 14.89
CA LYS A 292 1.37 -0.86 16.27
C LYS A 292 2.83 -1.27 16.51
N GLN A 293 3.24 -2.42 15.98
CA GLN A 293 4.64 -2.86 16.07
C GLN A 293 5.58 -1.93 15.29
N LEU A 294 5.21 -1.50 14.09
CA LEU A 294 5.97 -0.53 13.31
C LEU A 294 6.12 0.81 14.05
N MET A 295 5.04 1.30 14.65
CA MET A 295 5.05 2.57 15.40
C MET A 295 5.90 2.47 16.67
N LYS A 296 5.90 1.31 17.33
CA LYS A 296 6.81 1.02 18.44
C LYS A 296 8.27 1.00 18.00
N ASP A 297 8.57 0.42 16.84
CA ASP A 297 9.91 0.40 16.26
C ASP A 297 10.37 1.80 15.80
N LEU A 298 9.44 2.76 15.58
CA LEU A 298 9.68 4.17 15.21
C LEU A 298 9.75 5.14 16.42
N PRO A 299 10.03 4.66 17.64
CA PRO A 299 9.80 5.35 18.91
C PRO A 299 8.54 6.22 19.03
N GLN A 300 7.45 5.86 18.36
CA GLN A 300 6.16 6.57 18.39
C GLN A 300 5.06 5.62 18.89
N GLU A 301 5.32 4.93 20.00
CA GLU A 301 4.45 3.85 20.50
C GLU A 301 3.00 4.32 20.72
N ILE A 302 2.05 3.58 20.15
CA ILE A 302 0.62 3.85 20.27
C ILE A 302 0.08 3.07 21.47
N ASN A 303 0.11 3.72 22.64
CA ASN A 303 -0.28 3.12 23.92
C ASN A 303 -1.79 3.09 24.20
N HIS A 304 -2.62 3.20 23.16
CA HIS A 304 -4.07 3.13 23.28
C HIS A 304 -4.67 2.07 22.34
N ALA A 305 -5.89 1.63 22.67
CA ALA A 305 -6.66 0.75 21.81
C ALA A 305 -6.96 1.46 20.48
N ALA A 306 -6.65 0.82 19.35
CA ALA A 306 -7.02 1.37 18.05
C ALA A 306 -8.53 1.21 17.86
N THR A 307 -9.21 2.29 17.49
CA THR A 307 -10.65 2.21 17.21
C THR A 307 -10.87 1.55 15.85
N LEU A 308 -11.59 0.44 15.81
CA LEU A 308 -12.02 -0.22 14.58
C LEU A 308 -13.53 -0.06 14.35
N TYR A 309 -13.90 0.57 13.23
CA TYR A 309 -15.27 0.88 12.86
C TYR A 309 -15.92 -0.21 11.98
N TYR A 310 -17.06 -0.74 12.44
CA TYR A 310 -17.87 -1.78 11.77
C TYR A 310 -19.31 -1.36 11.60
N ASP A 311 -19.96 -1.78 10.51
CA ASP A 311 -21.39 -1.53 10.30
C ASP A 311 -22.28 -2.67 10.82
N ASN A 312 -21.71 -3.84 11.13
CA ASN A 312 -22.46 -4.98 11.67
C ASN A 312 -22.53 -4.97 13.21
N LEU A 313 -23.65 -4.44 13.74
CA LEU A 313 -23.94 -4.41 15.18
C LEU A 313 -23.82 -5.78 15.86
N TYR A 314 -24.22 -6.87 15.20
CA TYR A 314 -24.11 -8.21 15.77
C TYR A 314 -22.65 -8.60 15.99
N ALA A 315 -21.76 -8.24 15.06
CA ALA A 315 -20.33 -8.54 15.17
C ALA A 315 -19.70 -7.78 16.34
N VAL A 316 -20.08 -6.51 16.51
CA VAL A 316 -19.63 -5.66 17.62
C VAL A 316 -20.14 -6.21 18.97
N CYS A 317 -21.43 -6.51 19.07
CA CYS A 317 -22.01 -7.05 20.30
C CYS A 317 -21.43 -8.42 20.69
N LEU A 318 -21.15 -9.28 19.71
CA LEU A 318 -20.62 -10.62 19.98
C LEU A 318 -19.15 -10.53 20.44
N ALA A 319 -18.35 -9.60 19.92
CA ALA A 319 -16.97 -9.40 20.39
C ALA A 319 -16.88 -8.99 21.87
N GLY A 320 -17.87 -8.24 22.38
CA GLY A 320 -17.94 -7.80 23.77
C GLY A 320 -18.65 -8.76 24.74
N ASN A 321 -19.32 -9.82 24.26
CA ASN A 321 -20.11 -10.72 25.11
C ASN A 321 -19.39 -12.04 25.43
N LEU A 322 -19.39 -12.43 26.71
CA LEU A 322 -18.78 -13.68 27.19
C LEU A 322 -19.59 -14.94 26.83
N VAL A 323 -20.87 -14.80 26.47
CA VAL A 323 -21.78 -15.92 26.24
C VAL A 323 -21.61 -16.47 24.82
N PHE A 324 -20.96 -17.63 24.73
CA PHE A 324 -20.72 -18.36 23.49
C PHE A 324 -22.04 -18.86 22.88
N HIS A 325 -22.32 -18.53 21.62
CA HIS A 325 -23.43 -19.12 20.87
C HIS A 325 -22.93 -20.28 20.01
N ALA A 326 -23.44 -21.49 20.26
CA ALA A 326 -23.05 -22.74 19.60
C ALA A 326 -23.19 -22.76 18.05
N ARG A 327 -23.73 -21.69 17.43
CA ARG A 327 -23.94 -21.55 15.98
C ARG A 327 -22.75 -20.95 15.21
N THR A 328 -21.64 -20.54 15.85
CA THR A 328 -20.49 -19.88 15.19
C THR A 328 -19.22 -20.74 15.03
N LYS A 329 -19.32 -22.07 15.19
CA LYS A 329 -18.15 -23.00 15.13
C LYS A 329 -17.24 -22.86 13.89
N HIS A 330 -17.79 -22.45 12.75
CA HIS A 330 -17.05 -22.28 11.48
C HIS A 330 -16.28 -20.94 11.40
N VAL A 331 -16.52 -20.01 12.32
CA VAL A 331 -15.87 -18.69 12.41
C VAL A 331 -15.07 -18.55 13.72
N GLU A 332 -15.02 -19.63 14.51
CA GLU A 332 -14.58 -19.63 15.89
C GLU A 332 -13.17 -19.05 16.09
N VAL A 333 -12.23 -19.38 15.20
CA VAL A 333 -10.84 -18.90 15.31
C VAL A 333 -10.73 -17.39 15.11
N HIS A 334 -11.32 -16.84 14.03
CA HIS A 334 -11.30 -15.39 13.78
C HIS A 334 -12.02 -14.63 14.91
N TYR A 335 -13.15 -15.17 15.37
CA TYR A 335 -13.90 -14.61 16.48
C TYR A 335 -13.06 -14.55 17.76
N HIS A 336 -12.46 -15.67 18.18
CA HIS A 336 -11.64 -15.70 19.39
C HIS A 336 -10.42 -14.79 19.27
N PHE A 337 -9.78 -14.73 18.09
CA PHE A 337 -8.68 -13.82 17.84
C PHE A 337 -9.08 -12.35 18.06
N ILE A 338 -10.15 -11.89 17.44
CA ILE A 338 -10.62 -10.50 17.61
C ILE A 338 -11.02 -10.24 19.06
N ARG A 339 -11.74 -11.18 19.68
CA ARG A 339 -12.15 -11.08 21.08
C ARG A 339 -10.95 -10.97 22.02
N GLU A 340 -9.90 -11.77 21.79
CA GLU A 340 -8.67 -11.69 22.57
C GLU A 340 -8.04 -10.29 22.46
N LYS A 341 -7.99 -9.71 21.24
CA LYS A 341 -7.45 -8.35 21.04
C LYS A 341 -8.31 -7.26 21.69
N VAL A 342 -9.62 -7.43 21.73
CA VAL A 342 -10.52 -6.53 22.46
C VAL A 342 -10.30 -6.63 23.98
N LEU A 343 -10.19 -7.85 24.51
CA LEU A 343 -9.94 -8.08 25.93
C LEU A 343 -8.54 -7.63 26.39
N GLN A 344 -7.56 -7.66 25.48
CA GLN A 344 -6.21 -7.11 25.70
C GLN A 344 -6.16 -5.58 25.56
N GLU A 345 -7.29 -4.92 25.29
CA GLU A 345 -7.37 -3.47 25.04
C GLU A 345 -6.48 -3.01 23.86
N GLU A 346 -6.16 -3.92 22.94
CA GLU A 346 -5.41 -3.60 21.73
C GLU A 346 -6.30 -2.95 20.67
N ILE A 347 -7.58 -3.32 20.68
CA ILE A 347 -8.61 -2.92 19.72
C ILE A 347 -9.87 -2.52 20.47
N GLU A 348 -10.46 -1.38 20.08
CA GLU A 348 -11.79 -0.98 20.50
C GLU A 348 -12.73 -1.05 19.30
N MET A 349 -13.70 -1.96 19.32
CA MET A 349 -14.69 -2.06 18.23
C MET A 349 -15.81 -1.05 18.45
N LYS A 350 -16.07 -0.20 17.44
CA LYS A 350 -17.16 0.78 17.45
C LYS A 350 -18.10 0.59 16.25
N PRO A 351 -19.42 0.71 16.44
CA PRO A 351 -20.34 0.70 15.33
C PRO A 351 -20.23 2.00 14.52
N ILE A 352 -20.38 1.91 13.20
CA ILE A 352 -20.48 3.04 12.28
C ILE A 352 -21.70 2.84 11.38
N LYS A 353 -22.31 3.94 10.94
CA LYS A 353 -23.40 3.87 9.97
C LYS A 353 -22.84 3.48 8.60
N THR A 354 -23.57 2.66 7.83
CA THR A 354 -23.20 2.27 6.46
C THR A 354 -22.96 3.48 5.53
N GLU A 355 -23.58 4.64 5.79
CA GLU A 355 -23.35 5.88 5.02
C GLU A 355 -21.96 6.52 5.26
N ASP A 356 -21.32 6.17 6.37
CA ASP A 356 -20.02 6.65 6.82
C ASP A 356 -18.93 5.56 6.78
N GLN A 357 -19.29 4.33 6.38
CA GLN A 357 -18.35 3.22 6.26
C GLN A 357 -17.42 3.41 5.04
N ILE A 358 -16.26 4.03 5.26
CA ILE A 358 -15.28 4.34 4.21
C ILE A 358 -14.76 3.07 3.53
N ALA A 359 -14.70 1.96 4.27
CA ALA A 359 -14.17 0.70 3.75
C ALA A 359 -14.97 0.14 2.55
N ASP A 360 -16.22 0.58 2.38
CA ASP A 360 -17.07 0.29 1.22
C ASP A 360 -16.39 0.56 -0.14
N ILE A 361 -15.52 1.58 -0.22
CA ILE A 361 -14.80 1.93 -1.46
C ILE A 361 -13.85 0.81 -1.91
N PHE A 362 -13.45 -0.06 -0.98
CA PHE A 362 -12.56 -1.19 -1.22
C PHE A 362 -13.30 -2.51 -1.46
N THR A 363 -14.63 -2.56 -1.31
CA THR A 363 -15.41 -3.79 -1.43
C THR A 363 -16.41 -3.77 -2.60
N LYS A 364 -16.88 -2.60 -3.02
CA LYS A 364 -17.92 -2.48 -4.06
C LYS A 364 -17.84 -1.17 -4.85
N GLY A 365 -18.52 -1.14 -6.00
CA GLY A 365 -18.70 0.08 -6.79
C GLY A 365 -19.74 1.00 -6.14
N LEU A 366 -19.41 2.29 -6.01
CA LEU A 366 -20.24 3.26 -5.27
C LEU A 366 -20.90 4.30 -6.18
N PRO A 367 -22.06 4.86 -5.78
CA PRO A 367 -22.62 6.05 -6.41
C PRO A 367 -21.63 7.21 -6.34
N ALA A 368 -21.64 8.08 -7.36
CA ALA A 368 -20.66 9.17 -7.49
C ALA A 368 -20.57 10.10 -6.26
N THR A 369 -21.70 10.41 -5.62
CA THR A 369 -21.76 11.25 -4.41
C THR A 369 -21.06 10.58 -3.22
N LYS A 370 -21.35 9.30 -2.97
CA LYS A 370 -20.71 8.51 -1.89
C LYS A 370 -19.23 8.29 -2.17
N HIS A 371 -18.87 8.00 -3.43
CA HIS A 371 -17.49 7.86 -3.87
C HIS A 371 -16.67 9.13 -3.61
N MET A 372 -17.19 10.30 -4.00
CA MET A 372 -16.52 11.59 -3.77
C MET A 372 -16.37 11.91 -2.29
N LYS A 373 -17.41 11.65 -1.47
CA LYS A 373 -17.34 11.78 -0.01
C LYS A 373 -16.19 10.96 0.57
N PHE A 374 -16.08 9.69 0.19
CA PHE A 374 -15.01 8.84 0.70
C PHE A 374 -13.64 9.22 0.15
N LEU A 375 -13.53 9.64 -1.11
CA LEU A 375 -12.28 10.15 -1.66
C LEU A 375 -11.70 11.29 -0.81
N GLN A 376 -12.53 12.25 -0.39
CA GLN A 376 -12.11 13.31 0.53
C GLN A 376 -11.68 12.79 1.90
N GLN A 377 -12.42 11.82 2.45
CA GLN A 377 -12.09 11.23 3.75
C GLN A 377 -10.81 10.37 3.72
N LEU A 378 -10.46 9.80 2.57
CA LEU A 378 -9.17 9.10 2.36
C LEU A 378 -7.98 10.08 2.39
N GLY A 379 -8.23 11.37 2.22
CA GLY A 379 -7.17 12.38 2.07
C GLY A 379 -6.68 12.56 0.65
N MET A 380 -7.41 12.01 -0.33
CA MET A 380 -7.15 12.18 -1.75
C MET A 380 -7.65 13.55 -2.20
N ILE A 381 -6.72 14.44 -2.49
CA ILE A 381 -7.02 15.80 -2.91
C ILE A 381 -6.35 16.10 -4.24
N GLU A 382 -6.89 17.08 -4.97
CA GLU A 382 -6.17 17.68 -6.09
C GLU A 382 -4.89 18.34 -5.59
N ARG A 383 -3.80 18.17 -6.35
CA ARG A 383 -2.49 18.75 -6.07
C ARG A 383 -2.64 20.25 -5.79
N PRO A 384 -2.26 20.73 -4.59
CA PRO A 384 -2.33 22.14 -4.29
C PRO A 384 -1.34 22.90 -5.19
N MET A 385 -1.74 24.06 -5.72
CA MET A 385 -0.78 24.95 -6.37
C MET A 385 0.23 25.43 -5.33
N ILE A 386 1.46 24.92 -5.42
CA ILE A 386 2.58 25.45 -4.65
C ILE A 386 3.09 26.65 -5.46
N VAL A 387 2.80 27.86 -5.00
CA VAL A 387 3.53 29.04 -5.45
C VAL A 387 4.92 28.89 -4.87
N SER A 388 5.87 28.45 -5.69
CA SER A 388 7.28 28.53 -5.36
C SER A 388 7.59 30.00 -5.11
N VAL A 389 7.82 30.35 -3.85
CA VAL A 389 8.54 31.58 -3.53
C VAL A 389 9.97 31.31 -4.01
N GLU A 390 10.24 31.67 -5.27
CA GLU A 390 11.60 31.93 -5.71
C GLU A 390 12.12 33.06 -4.83
N GLY A 391 12.78 32.68 -3.74
CA GLY A 391 13.63 33.58 -2.98
C GLY A 391 14.91 33.78 -3.75
N GLU A 392 15.06 34.95 -4.34
CA GLU A 392 16.35 35.58 -4.60
C GLU A 392 17.26 35.36 -3.37
N TYR A 393 18.46 34.82 -3.57
CA TYR A 393 19.77 35.42 -3.27
C TYR A 393 20.90 34.55 -3.80
#